data_AF-Q5TEB3-F1
#
_entry.id   AF-Q5TEB3-F1
#
_cell.length_a   1.000
_cell.length_b   1.000
_cell.length_c   1.000
_cell.angle_alpha   90.00
_cell.angle_beta   90.00
_cell.angle_gamma   90.00
#
_symmetry.space_group_name_H-M   'P 1'
#
loop_
_entity.id
_entity.type
_entity.pdbx_description
1 polymer ?
#
loop_
_entity_poly.entity_id
_entity_poly.type
_entity_poly.pdbx_seq_one_letter_code
_entity_poly.pdbx_strand_id
1 'polypeptide(L)'
;MSYGGPPRIFCVQTRHVIIFFSIFELFLCGWQTVLNEDRITRTTGTISAILTLVILYSVVKNRASLLKIAMYISIFQLAFEFGEILVTPVYFSSQVASGYESNDTYPNFLGVKTAEEDRFVIGLLTGYSVEIIMTISVTLSIIKFILINRCYVYAKRIENGMLVRQSDLTNVMKF
;
A
#
# COMPACT_ATOMS: atom_id res chain seq x y z
N MET A 1 -21.77 21.94 20.68
CA MET A 1 -21.72 21.88 19.20
C MET A 1 -21.87 20.42 18.79
N SER A 2 -23.05 20.01 18.31
CA SER A 2 -23.27 18.64 17.85
C SER A 2 -22.74 18.50 16.43
N TYR A 3 -21.55 17.93 16.26
CA TYR A 3 -20.99 17.62 14.95
C TYR A 3 -21.70 16.38 14.39
N GLY A 4 -22.89 16.57 13.81
CA GLY A 4 -23.65 15.52 13.09
C GLY A 4 -23.03 15.10 11.75
N GLY A 5 -21.71 15.04 11.66
CA GLY A 5 -21.03 14.34 10.55
C GLY A 5 -20.87 12.87 10.89
N PRO A 6 -20.78 11.96 9.90
CA PRO A 6 -20.58 10.55 10.17
C PRO A 6 -19.35 10.36 11.07
N PRO A 7 -19.37 9.37 11.98
CA PRO A 7 -18.50 9.28 13.13
C PRO A 7 -17.03 9.48 12.74
N ARG A 8 -16.37 10.43 13.40
CA ARG A 8 -14.94 10.73 13.25
C ARG A 8 -14.11 9.68 13.97
N ILE A 9 -14.23 8.41 13.58
CA ILE A 9 -13.34 7.36 14.05
C ILE A 9 -11.97 7.67 13.40
N PHE A 10 -10.97 7.95 14.23
CA PHE A 10 -9.65 8.50 13.89
C PHE A 10 -9.66 9.92 13.30
N CYS A 11 -9.64 10.93 14.18
CA CYS A 11 -9.29 12.32 13.87
C CYS A 11 -7.81 12.53 13.48
N VAL A 12 -7.06 11.48 13.13
CA VAL A 12 -5.78 11.71 12.45
C VAL A 12 -6.14 12.36 11.12
N GLN A 13 -5.54 13.52 10.82
CA GLN A 13 -5.72 14.17 9.53
C GLN A 13 -5.40 13.11 8.47
N THR A 14 -6.42 12.63 7.74
CA THR A 14 -6.31 11.49 6.80
C THR A 14 -5.12 11.66 5.85
N ARG A 15 -4.82 12.91 5.52
CA ARG A 15 -3.63 13.35 4.80
C ARG A 15 -2.30 12.87 5.39
N HIS A 16 -2.08 13.00 6.71
CA HIS A 16 -0.84 12.56 7.35
C HIS A 16 -0.68 11.05 7.29
N VAL A 17 -1.77 10.30 7.45
CA VAL A 17 -1.76 8.83 7.34
C VAL A 17 -1.37 8.40 5.91
N ILE A 18 -1.98 9.03 4.88
CA ILE A 18 -1.64 8.73 3.48
C ILE A 18 -0.17 9.08 3.19
N ILE A 19 0.31 10.23 3.68
CA ILE A 19 1.71 10.64 3.50
C ILE A 19 2.65 9.64 4.16
N PHE A 20 2.37 9.24 5.40
CA PHE A 20 3.18 8.26 6.13
C PHE A 20 3.24 6.92 5.38
N PHE A 21 2.09 6.39 4.94
CA PHE A 21 2.06 5.15 4.17
C PHE A 21 2.77 5.28 2.82
N SER A 22 2.64 6.42 2.14
CA SER A 22 3.35 6.65 0.86
C SER A 22 4.87 6.72 1.05
N ILE A 23 5.35 7.32 2.14
CA ILE A 23 6.79 7.34 2.46
C ILE A 23 7.29 5.94 2.81
N PHE A 24 6.53 5.20 3.61
CA PHE A 24 6.86 3.82 3.98
C PHE A 24 6.92 2.92 2.74
N GLU A 25 5.97 3.06 1.82
CA GLU A 25 5.94 2.34 0.56
C GLU A 25 7.12 2.71 -0.35
N LEU A 26 7.50 4.00 -0.44
CA LEU A 26 8.71 4.42 -1.15
C LEU A 26 9.98 3.77 -0.58
N PHE A 27 10.05 3.62 0.74
CA PHE A 27 11.16 2.92 1.38
C PHE A 27 11.18 1.43 0.98
N LEU A 28 10.03 0.76 0.97
CA LEU A 28 9.92 -0.63 0.51
C LEU A 28 10.30 -0.78 -0.97
N CYS A 29 9.85 0.13 -1.84
CA CYS A 29 10.25 0.13 -3.25
C CYS A 29 11.76 0.35 -3.39
N GLY A 30 12.33 1.30 -2.64
CA GLY A 30 13.77 1.53 -2.61
C GLY A 30 14.55 0.28 -2.21
N TRP A 31 14.13 -0.36 -1.12
CA TRP A 31 14.70 -1.62 -0.65
C TRP A 31 14.63 -2.73 -1.72
N GLN A 32 13.47 -2.92 -2.34
CA GLN A 32 13.28 -3.91 -3.42
C GLN A 32 14.15 -3.62 -4.64
N THR A 33 14.32 -2.36 -5.04
CA THR A 33 15.13 -2.00 -6.21
C THR A 33 16.63 -2.12 -5.98
N VAL A 34 17.09 -2.02 -4.73
CA VAL A 34 18.51 -2.10 -4.36
C VAL A 34 18.94 -3.54 -4.12
N LEU A 35 18.11 -4.35 -3.47
CA LEU A 35 18.50 -5.72 -3.08
C LEU A 35 18.22 -6.79 -4.13
N ASN A 36 17.21 -6.60 -4.97
CA ASN A 36 16.90 -7.60 -5.99
C ASN A 36 17.73 -7.35 -7.25
N GLU A 37 18.55 -8.32 -7.64
CA GLU A 37 19.34 -8.26 -8.88
C GLU A 37 18.49 -8.41 -10.14
N ASP A 38 17.29 -8.98 -9.99
CA ASP A 38 16.35 -9.22 -11.09
C ASP A 38 15.93 -7.92 -11.79
N ARG A 39 16.21 -7.83 -13.10
CA ARG A 39 15.84 -6.68 -13.92
C ARG A 39 14.34 -6.37 -13.86
N ILE A 40 13.51 -7.42 -13.84
CA ILE A 40 12.05 -7.30 -13.78
C ILE A 40 11.65 -6.59 -12.49
N THR A 41 12.11 -7.09 -11.34
CA THR A 41 11.83 -6.53 -10.01
C THR A 41 12.32 -5.10 -9.86
N ARG A 42 13.47 -4.76 -10.47
CA ARG A 42 13.97 -3.38 -10.49
C ARG A 42 13.07 -2.44 -11.30
N THR A 43 12.58 -2.88 -12.45
CA THR A 43 11.70 -2.06 -13.29
C THR A 43 10.33 -1.85 -12.65
N THR A 44 9.73 -2.91 -12.07
CA THR A 44 8.43 -2.80 -11.38
C THR A 44 8.53 -1.91 -10.14
N GLY A 45 9.60 -2.05 -9.35
CA GLY A 45 9.86 -1.19 -8.19
C GLY A 45 10.03 0.28 -8.56
N THR A 46 10.70 0.58 -9.69
CA THR A 46 10.87 1.96 -10.17
C THR A 46 9.54 2.58 -10.61
N ILE A 47 8.71 1.81 -11.34
CA ILE A 47 7.39 2.27 -11.77
C ILE A 47 6.50 2.52 -10.54
N SER A 48 6.49 1.59 -9.57
CA SER A 48 5.74 1.72 -8.33
C SER A 48 6.16 2.98 -7.55
N ALA A 49 7.46 3.24 -7.44
CA ALA A 49 7.97 4.45 -6.80
C ALA A 49 7.48 5.74 -7.47
N ILE A 50 7.47 5.79 -8.81
CA ILE A 50 6.93 6.94 -9.56
C ILE A 50 5.44 7.14 -9.29
N LEU A 51 4.64 6.06 -9.32
CA LEU A 51 3.21 6.12 -9.05
C LEU A 51 2.93 6.64 -7.63
N THR A 52 3.71 6.20 -6.65
CA THR A 52 3.57 6.65 -5.26
C THR A 52 4.00 8.09 -5.06
N LEU A 53 4.99 8.59 -5.80
CA LEU A 53 5.30 10.03 -5.84
C LEU A 53 4.14 10.86 -6.42
N VAL A 54 3.46 10.37 -7.46
CA VAL A 54 2.28 11.06 -8.03
C VAL A 54 1.13 11.11 -7.04
N ILE A 55 0.89 10.03 -6.30
CA ILE A 55 -0.11 9.99 -5.22
C ILE A 55 0.26 10.99 -4.12
N LEU A 56 1.52 10.98 -3.66
CA LEU A 56 2.02 11.89 -2.64
C LEU A 56 1.82 13.36 -3.07
N TYR A 57 2.20 13.70 -4.29
CA TYR A 57 2.02 15.05 -4.85
C TYR A 57 0.54 15.46 -4.88
N SER A 58 -0.34 14.55 -5.31
CA SER A 58 -1.79 14.79 -5.39
C SER A 58 -2.41 15.07 -4.02
N VAL A 59 -1.98 14.30 -3.00
CA VAL A 59 -2.41 14.45 -1.61
C VAL A 59 -1.89 15.76 -1.00
N VAL A 60 -0.66 16.17 -1.34
CA VAL A 60 -0.08 17.43 -0.86
C VAL A 60 -0.80 18.64 -1.46
N LYS A 61 -1.12 18.61 -2.75
CA LYS A 61 -1.75 19.74 -3.46
C LYS A 61 -3.25 19.86 -3.18
N ASN A 62 -3.90 18.79 -2.70
CA ASN A 62 -5.29 18.77 -2.21
C ASN A 62 -6.31 19.41 -3.17
N ARG A 63 -6.16 19.18 -4.48
CA ARG A 63 -7.14 19.59 -5.51
C ARG A 63 -7.98 18.39 -5.91
N ALA A 64 -9.30 18.55 -6.09
CA ALA A 64 -10.18 17.41 -6.36
C ALA A 64 -9.81 16.70 -7.68
N SER A 65 -9.40 17.45 -8.70
CA SER A 65 -8.97 16.87 -9.99
C SER A 65 -7.75 15.96 -9.85
N LEU A 66 -6.77 16.32 -9.02
CA LEU A 66 -5.56 15.51 -8.81
C LEU A 66 -5.86 14.30 -7.92
N LEU A 67 -6.69 14.46 -6.90
CA LEU A 67 -7.13 13.34 -6.05
C LEU A 67 -7.93 12.31 -6.84
N LYS A 68 -8.72 12.73 -7.84
CA LYS A 68 -9.41 11.83 -8.76
C LYS A 68 -8.42 10.97 -9.57
N ILE A 69 -7.35 11.59 -10.10
CA ILE A 69 -6.29 10.87 -10.82
C ILE A 69 -5.58 9.90 -9.87
N ALA A 70 -5.20 10.35 -8.68
CA ALA A 70 -4.57 9.50 -7.67
C ALA A 70 -5.44 8.30 -7.29
N MET A 71 -6.76 8.48 -7.17
CA MET A 71 -7.70 7.39 -6.91
C MET A 71 -7.68 6.33 -8.02
N TYR A 72 -7.66 6.72 -9.30
CA TYR A 72 -7.55 5.76 -10.41
C TYR A 72 -6.20 5.04 -10.40
N ILE A 73 -5.10 5.76 -10.14
CA ILE A 73 -3.77 5.17 -10.01
C ILE A 73 -3.74 4.15 -8.88
N SER A 74 -4.33 4.46 -7.72
CA SER A 74 -4.40 3.53 -6.59
C SER A 74 -5.23 2.28 -6.90
N ILE A 75 -6.31 2.37 -7.68
CA ILE A 75 -7.06 1.19 -8.13
C ILE A 75 -6.18 0.32 -9.04
N PHE A 76 -5.47 0.94 -9.97
CA PHE A 76 -4.59 0.23 -10.88
C PHE A 76 -3.48 -0.49 -10.09
N GLN A 77 -2.82 0.22 -9.18
CA GLN A 77 -1.78 -0.35 -8.30
C GLN A 77 -2.32 -1.52 -7.47
N LEU A 78 -3.49 -1.38 -6.86
CA LEU A 78 -4.13 -2.44 -6.10
C LEU A 78 -4.38 -3.70 -6.96
N ALA A 79 -4.74 -3.54 -8.24
CA ALA A 79 -4.90 -4.68 -9.15
C ALA A 79 -3.58 -5.42 -9.43
N PHE A 80 -2.45 -4.70 -9.54
CA PHE A 80 -1.13 -5.34 -9.67
C PHE A 80 -0.75 -6.07 -8.39
N GLU A 81 -0.95 -5.47 -7.22
CA GLU A 81 -0.65 -6.10 -5.93
C GLU A 81 -1.47 -7.39 -5.72
N PHE A 82 -2.74 -7.40 -6.16
CA PHE A 82 -3.54 -8.64 -6.19
C PHE A 82 -3.02 -9.69 -7.17
N GLY A 83 -2.36 -9.31 -8.26
CA GLY A 83 -1.67 -10.25 -9.12
C GLY A 83 -0.39 -10.78 -8.49
N GLU A 84 0.38 -9.90 -7.86
CA GLU A 84 1.66 -10.22 -7.22
C GLU A 84 1.50 -11.15 -6.01
N ILE A 85 0.45 -11.00 -5.20
CA ILE A 85 0.21 -11.88 -4.04
C ILE A 85 -0.03 -13.34 -4.45
N LEU A 86 -0.53 -13.60 -5.67
CA LEU A 86 -0.77 -14.95 -6.18
C LEU A 86 0.51 -15.64 -6.66
N VAL A 87 1.45 -14.87 -7.23
CA VAL A 87 2.63 -15.42 -7.89
C VAL A 87 3.87 -15.35 -6.99
N THR A 88 4.04 -14.25 -6.25
CA THR A 88 5.29 -13.93 -5.54
C THR A 88 5.62 -14.91 -4.41
N PRO A 89 4.69 -15.30 -3.53
CA PRO A 89 4.99 -16.28 -2.47
C PRO A 89 5.45 -17.62 -3.04
N VAL A 90 4.81 -18.09 -4.12
CA VAL A 90 5.16 -19.34 -4.79
C VAL A 90 6.53 -19.22 -5.47
N TYR A 91 6.79 -18.09 -6.14
CA TYR A 91 8.08 -17.82 -6.78
C TYR A 91 9.23 -17.87 -5.76
N PHE A 92 9.16 -17.11 -4.66
CA PHE A 92 10.20 -17.11 -3.64
C PHE A 92 10.34 -18.46 -2.93
N SER A 93 9.21 -19.12 -2.62
CA SER A 93 9.23 -20.46 -2.04
C SER A 93 9.98 -21.44 -2.93
N SER A 94 9.73 -21.40 -4.24
CA SER A 94 10.37 -22.29 -5.22
C SER A 94 11.87 -22.03 -5.37
N GLN A 95 12.30 -20.77 -5.40
CA GLN A 95 13.71 -20.39 -5.55
C GLN A 95 14.56 -20.85 -4.34
N VAL A 96 14.01 -20.74 -3.14
CA VAL A 96 14.67 -21.20 -1.91
C VAL A 96 14.64 -22.73 -1.82
N ALA A 97 13.49 -23.35 -2.10
CA ALA A 97 13.36 -24.81 -2.05
C ALA A 97 14.23 -25.53 -3.09
N SER A 98 14.42 -24.95 -4.28
CA SER A 98 15.29 -25.51 -5.32
C SER A 98 16.79 -25.35 -5.02
N GLY A 99 17.15 -24.56 -4.00
CA GLY A 99 18.53 -24.19 -3.71
C GLY A 99 19.15 -23.29 -4.78
N TYR A 100 18.33 -22.54 -5.53
CA TYR A 100 18.83 -21.49 -6.43
C TYR A 100 19.47 -20.37 -5.62
N GLU A 101 18.85 -20.02 -4.49
CA GLU A 101 19.46 -19.20 -3.45
C GLU A 101 20.33 -20.12 -2.56
N SER A 102 21.61 -19.80 -2.37
CA SER A 102 22.50 -20.58 -1.51
C SER A 102 22.02 -20.54 -0.06
N ASN A 103 21.52 -21.67 0.44
CA ASN A 103 20.99 -21.79 1.80
C ASN A 103 22.08 -21.87 2.89
N ASP A 104 23.35 -21.61 2.56
CA ASP A 104 24.51 -21.69 3.48
C ASP A 104 24.36 -20.79 4.72
N THR A 105 23.46 -19.81 4.66
CA THR A 105 23.21 -18.84 5.74
C THR A 105 22.25 -19.38 6.82
N TYR A 106 21.44 -20.38 6.51
CA TYR A 106 20.49 -20.91 7.48
C TYR A 106 21.15 -22.09 8.21
N PRO A 107 21.56 -21.94 9.49
CA PRO A 107 21.94 -23.10 10.28
C PRO A 107 20.77 -24.08 10.26
N ASN A 108 21.07 -25.38 10.35
CA ASN A 108 20.10 -26.48 10.41
C ASN A 108 19.19 -26.31 11.66
N PHE A 109 18.28 -25.35 11.60
CA PHE A 109 17.55 -24.78 12.74
C PHE A 109 16.46 -25.72 13.21
N LEU A 110 16.00 -26.58 12.31
CA LEU A 110 14.89 -27.50 12.53
C LEU A 110 15.36 -28.95 12.77
N GLY A 111 16.67 -29.20 12.82
CA GLY A 111 17.23 -30.53 13.06
C GLY A 111 16.79 -31.56 12.02
N VAL A 112 16.64 -31.12 10.76
CA VAL A 112 16.10 -31.95 9.68
C VAL A 112 17.16 -32.95 9.21
N LYS A 113 16.70 -34.15 8.81
CA LYS A 113 17.56 -35.32 8.55
C LYS A 113 18.41 -35.19 7.29
N THR A 114 17.97 -34.38 6.32
CA THR A 114 18.64 -34.19 5.04
C THR A 114 18.67 -32.71 4.64
N ALA A 115 19.69 -32.30 3.90
CA ALA A 115 19.82 -30.93 3.39
C ALA A 115 18.68 -30.53 2.44
N GLU A 116 18.10 -31.50 1.73
CA GLU A 116 16.96 -31.28 0.82
C GLU A 116 15.67 -30.99 1.58
N GLU A 117 15.36 -31.77 2.62
CA GLU A 117 14.20 -31.51 3.47
C GLU A 117 14.34 -30.16 4.20
N ASP A 118 15.54 -29.78 4.64
CA ASP A 118 15.79 -28.47 5.28
C ASP A 118 15.52 -27.31 4.31
N ARG A 119 16.00 -27.41 3.06
CA ARG A 119 15.71 -26.43 1.99
C ARG A 119 14.22 -26.34 1.68
N PHE A 120 13.53 -27.48 1.62
CA PHE A 120 12.09 -27.51 1.38
C PHE A 120 11.32 -26.78 2.49
N VAL A 121 11.65 -27.04 3.76
CA VAL A 121 10.97 -26.39 4.90
C VAL A 121 11.30 -24.89 4.96
N ILE A 122 12.55 -24.51 4.71
CA ILE A 122 12.96 -23.09 4.66
C ILE A 122 12.28 -22.37 3.50
N GLY A 123 12.16 -23.03 2.33
CA GLY A 123 11.39 -22.50 1.20
C GLY A 123 9.91 -22.33 1.52
N LEU A 124 9.30 -23.27 2.24
CA LEU A 124 7.91 -23.15 2.69
C LEU A 124 7.72 -21.98 3.67
N LEU A 125 8.60 -21.87 4.67
CA LEU A 125 8.58 -20.77 5.65
C LEU A 125 8.78 -19.42 4.97
N THR A 126 9.67 -19.35 3.98
CA THR A 126 9.90 -18.14 3.19
C THR A 126 8.66 -17.76 2.40
N GLY A 127 8.03 -18.73 1.72
CA GLY A 127 6.78 -18.54 1.00
C GLY A 127 5.67 -17.96 1.89
N TYR A 128 5.40 -18.60 3.03
CA TYR A 128 4.40 -18.10 3.98
C TYR A 128 4.73 -16.72 4.55
N SER A 129 6.01 -16.45 4.82
CA SER A 129 6.44 -15.14 5.32
C SER A 129 6.17 -14.04 4.28
N VAL A 130 6.49 -14.32 3.01
CA VAL A 130 6.19 -13.43 1.88
C VAL A 130 4.69 -13.24 1.72
N GLU A 131 3.88 -14.30 1.81
CA GLU A 131 2.41 -14.22 1.74
C GLU A 131 1.83 -13.31 2.83
N ILE A 132 2.28 -13.44 4.08
CA ILE A 132 1.83 -12.59 5.19
C ILE A 132 2.19 -11.12 4.94
N ILE A 133 3.43 -10.84 4.53
CA ILE A 133 3.89 -9.48 4.23
C ILE A 133 3.08 -8.87 3.09
N MET A 134 2.83 -9.62 2.02
CA MET A 134 2.04 -9.17 0.87
C MET A 134 0.58 -8.93 1.25
N THR A 135 -0.01 -9.79 2.08
CA THR A 135 -1.38 -9.61 2.59
C THR A 135 -1.51 -8.31 3.37
N ILE A 136 -0.53 -7.98 4.20
CA ILE A 136 -0.47 -6.71 4.93
C ILE A 136 -0.33 -5.54 3.94
N SER A 137 0.54 -5.67 2.93
CA SER A 137 0.74 -4.64 1.90
C SER A 137 -0.55 -4.34 1.14
N VAL A 138 -1.26 -5.36 0.64
CA VAL A 138 -2.55 -5.22 -0.04
C VAL A 138 -3.59 -4.55 0.88
N THR A 139 -3.64 -4.95 2.16
CA THR A 139 -4.55 -4.34 3.13
C THR A 139 -4.26 -2.84 3.32
N LEU A 140 -2.98 -2.46 3.41
CA LEU A 140 -2.56 -1.06 3.49
C LEU A 140 -2.94 -0.28 2.23
N SER A 141 -2.81 -0.87 1.04
CA SER A 141 -3.23 -0.25 -0.22
C SER A 141 -4.73 -0.05 -0.32
N ILE A 142 -5.54 -0.99 0.18
CA ILE A 142 -7.00 -0.81 0.30
C ILE A 142 -7.32 0.37 1.24
N ILE A 143 -6.66 0.44 2.40
CA ILE A 143 -6.84 1.56 3.34
C ILE A 143 -6.44 2.88 2.67
N LYS A 144 -5.31 2.92 1.96
CA LYS A 144 -4.83 4.08 1.20
C LYS A 144 -5.86 4.54 0.17
N PHE A 145 -6.45 3.61 -0.60
CA PHE A 145 -7.52 3.92 -1.54
C PHE A 145 -8.75 4.54 -0.87
N ILE A 146 -9.22 3.96 0.24
CA ILE A 146 -10.38 4.48 0.99
C ILE A 146 -10.09 5.90 1.51
N LEU A 147 -8.90 6.14 2.04
CA LEU A 147 -8.49 7.45 2.55
C LEU A 147 -8.39 8.49 1.42
N ILE A 148 -7.84 8.14 0.26
CA ILE A 148 -7.78 9.01 -0.93
C ILE A 148 -9.19 9.35 -1.41
N ASN A 149 -10.09 8.37 -1.51
CA ASN A 149 -11.48 8.60 -1.88
C ASN A 149 -12.18 9.56 -0.89
N ARG A 150 -11.96 9.36 0.41
CA ARG A 150 -12.47 10.27 1.45
C ARG A 150 -11.93 11.70 1.28
N CYS A 151 -10.63 11.86 1.02
CA CYS A 151 -10.03 13.17 0.72
C CYS A 151 -10.62 13.80 -0.54
N TYR A 152 -10.83 13.03 -1.60
CA TYR A 152 -11.45 13.50 -2.84
C TYR A 152 -12.87 14.02 -2.60
N VAL A 153 -13.70 13.27 -1.85
CA VAL A 153 -15.06 13.70 -1.50
C VAL A 153 -15.03 15.00 -0.71
N TYR A 154 -14.13 15.13 0.28
CA TYR A 154 -14.01 16.38 1.03
C TYR A 154 -13.55 17.56 0.16
N ALA A 155 -12.52 17.37 -0.67
CA ALA A 155 -12.03 18.41 -1.57
C ALA A 155 -13.13 18.86 -2.55
N LYS A 156 -13.87 17.92 -3.14
CA LYS A 156 -15.00 18.23 -4.03
C LYS A 156 -16.13 18.99 -3.33
N ARG A 157 -16.43 18.67 -2.06
CA ARG A 157 -17.44 19.43 -1.28
C ARG A 157 -17.01 20.87 -1.00
N ILE A 158 -15.70 21.08 -0.77
CA ILE A 158 -15.13 22.42 -0.57
C ILE A 158 -15.16 23.22 -1.88
N GLU A 159 -14.71 22.63 -2.99
CA GLU A 159 -14.72 23.26 -4.31
C GLU A 159 -16.14 23.61 -4.78
N ASN A 160 -17.12 22.75 -4.50
CA ASN A 160 -18.53 23.00 -4.81
C ASN A 160 -19.20 24.04 -3.87
N GLY A 161 -18.47 24.63 -2.92
CA GLY A 161 -18.99 25.62 -1.98
C GLY A 161 -20.06 25.10 -1.00
N MET A 162 -20.25 23.77 -0.89
CA MET A 162 -21.34 23.20 -0.08
C MET A 162 -21.16 23.41 1.42
N LEU A 163 -19.93 23.61 1.90
CA LEU A 163 -19.69 23.93 3.31
C LEU A 163 -20.16 25.34 3.68
N VAL A 164 -19.96 26.32 2.79
CA VAL A 164 -20.47 27.69 2.97
C VAL A 164 -22.00 27.69 2.91
N ARG A 165 -22.57 26.95 1.95
CA ARG A 165 -24.04 26.85 1.81
C ARG A 165 -24.70 26.16 3.01
N GLN A 166 -24.05 25.18 3.65
CA GLN A 166 -24.57 24.57 4.90
C GLN A 166 -24.49 25.52 6.09
N SER A 167 -23.43 26.34 6.23
CA SER A 167 -23.38 27.35 7.30
C SER A 167 -24.44 28.42 7.12
N ASP A 168 -24.70 28.84 5.88
CA ASP A 168 -25.75 29.82 5.58
C ASP A 168 -27.14 29.25 5.90
N LEU A 169 -27.44 28.02 5.48
CA LEU A 169 -28.72 27.35 5.78
C LEU A 169 -28.94 27.09 7.27
N THR A 170 -27.91 26.72 8.02
CA THR A 170 -28.03 26.52 9.48
C THR A 170 -28.17 27.83 10.25
N ASN A 171 -27.65 28.95 9.72
CA ASN A 171 -27.92 30.28 10.26
C ASN A 171 -29.35 30.74 9.93
N VAL A 172 -29.87 30.43 8.75
CA VAL A 172 -31.26 30.78 8.36
C VAL A 172 -32.30 29.97 9.16
N MET A 173 -32.07 28.69 9.43
CA MET A 173 -33.01 27.84 10.21
C MET A 173 -32.97 28.08 11.72
N LYS A 174 -32.12 28.98 12.22
CA LYS A 174 -32.05 29.34 13.66
C LYS A 174 -32.91 30.56 14.02
N PHE A 175 -33.66 31.11 13.07
CA PHE A 175 -34.69 32.12 13.28
C PHE A 175 -36.06 31.52 12.98
#